data_AF-A0A7R7VTS8-F1
#
_entry.id   AF-A0A7R7VTS8-F1
#
_cell.length_a   1.000
_cell.length_b   1.000
_cell.length_c   1.000
_cell.angle_alpha   90.00
_cell.angle_beta   90.00
_cell.angle_gamma   90.00
#
_symmetry.space_group_name_H-M   'P 1'
#
loop_
_entity.id
_entity.type
_entity.pdbx_description
1 polymer ?
#
loop_
_entity_poly.entity_id
_entity_poly.type
_entity_poly.pdbx_seq_one_letter_code
_entity_poly.pdbx_strand_id
1 'polypeptide(L)'
;MHVVDDFDLEGPNGTHRCLVFELLGPSVPDTIDARFSDGRLSGKLAKTIAKQVVSELEFLHQEKIGHGDLHTRNLAFTILSMDNVSDKEFIETLGKPEIGHVQRSDGKALEPGIPEYIVRPTGTHSWPLSNIIKIVDFGESFLQQTSLKRFTHR
;
A
#
# COMPACT_ATOMS: atom_id res chain seq x y z
N MET A 1 6.28 5.98 -7.22
CA MET A 1 6.25 6.09 -5.75
C MET A 1 7.49 6.86 -5.31
N HIS A 2 7.37 7.80 -4.38
CA HIS A 2 8.48 8.64 -3.92
C HIS A 2 8.80 8.38 -2.45
N VAL A 3 10.07 8.08 -2.15
CA VAL A 3 10.59 7.97 -0.78
C VAL A 3 10.86 9.38 -0.26
N VAL A 4 10.27 9.73 0.88
CA VAL A 4 10.40 11.05 1.51
C VAL A 4 11.47 11.04 2.59
N ASP A 5 11.56 9.94 3.35
CA ASP A 5 12.51 9.79 4.45
C ASP A 5 12.77 8.31 4.73
N ASP A 6 13.83 8.03 5.49
CA ASP A 6 14.14 6.71 6.03
C ASP A 6 14.79 6.83 7.41
N PHE A 7 14.47 5.88 8.29
CA PHE A 7 15.05 5.85 9.64
C PHE A 7 15.08 4.44 10.21
N ASP A 8 15.88 4.24 11.25
CA ASP A 8 15.92 3.00 12.01
C ASP A 8 15.12 3.16 13.31
N LEU A 9 14.23 2.21 13.58
CA LEU A 9 13.38 2.18 14.77
C LEU A 9 13.77 1.00 15.66
N GLU A 10 14.21 1.29 16.88
CA GLU A 10 14.47 0.28 17.90
C GLU A 10 13.16 -0.24 18.50
N GLY A 11 12.91 -1.53 18.36
CA GLY A 11 11.72 -2.21 18.87
C GLY A 11 12.07 -3.39 19.79
N PRO A 12 11.08 -4.01 20.43
CA PRO A 12 11.29 -5.18 21.29
C PRO A 12 11.87 -6.39 20.55
N ASN A 13 11.77 -6.41 19.21
CA ASN A 13 12.26 -7.48 18.35
C ASN A 13 13.53 -7.09 17.57
N GLY A 14 14.19 -6.00 17.94
CA GLY A 14 15.40 -5.47 17.31
C GLY A 14 15.18 -4.17 16.54
N THR A 15 16.18 -3.80 15.74
CA THR A 15 16.17 -2.60 14.90
C THR A 15 15.40 -2.85 13.60
N HIS A 16 14.44 -1.99 13.28
CA HIS A 16 13.62 -2.05 12.08
C HIS A 16 13.89 -0.86 11.17
N ARG A 17 14.27 -1.11 9.91
CA ARG A 17 14.39 -0.06 8.90
C ARG A 17 12.99 0.39 8.45
N CYS A 18 12.69 1.66 8.64
CA CYS A 18 11.42 2.28 8.24
C CYS A 18 11.64 3.15 6.99
N LEU A 19 10.75 3.01 6.01
CA LEU A 19 10.72 3.83 4.81
C LEU A 19 9.45 4.68 4.83
N VAL A 20 9.60 5.98 4.65
CA VAL A 20 8.50 6.93 4.58
C VAL A 20 8.25 7.28 3.12
N PHE A 21 7.01 7.14 2.68
CA PHE A 21 6.61 7.46 1.32
C PHE A 21 5.59 8.59 1.29
N GLU A 22 5.39 9.14 0.09
CA GLU A 22 4.23 9.99 -0.18
C GLU A 22 2.92 9.28 0.19
N LEU A 23 1.93 10.04 0.65
CA LEU A 23 0.61 9.50 0.96
C LEU A 23 -0.15 9.20 -0.33
N LEU A 24 -0.57 7.94 -0.49
CA LEU A 24 -1.40 7.46 -1.58
C LEU A 24 -2.79 7.07 -1.09
N GLY A 25 -3.72 6.98 -2.03
CA GLY A 25 -5.09 6.53 -1.80
C GLY A 25 -5.23 5.01 -1.83
N PRO A 26 -6.48 4.53 -1.83
CA PRO A 26 -6.79 3.10 -1.83
C PRO A 26 -6.30 2.39 -3.10
N SER A 27 -6.19 1.06 -2.98
CA SER A 27 -5.92 0.20 -4.13
C SER A 27 -7.08 0.19 -5.13
N VAL A 28 -6.85 -0.35 -6.33
CA VAL A 28 -7.91 -0.46 -7.33
C VAL A 28 -9.12 -1.25 -6.82
N PRO A 29 -8.97 -2.47 -6.25
CA PRO A 29 -10.10 -3.21 -5.67
C PRO A 29 -10.81 -2.47 -4.55
N ASP A 30 -10.08 -1.88 -3.61
CA ASP A 30 -10.70 -1.12 -2.51
C ASP A 30 -11.51 0.05 -3.04
N THR A 31 -11.03 0.71 -4.10
CA THR A 31 -11.76 1.80 -4.75
C THR A 31 -13.03 1.31 -5.44
N ILE A 32 -12.98 0.13 -6.08
CA ILE A 32 -14.15 -0.51 -6.69
C ILE A 32 -15.20 -0.78 -5.61
N ASP A 33 -14.82 -1.47 -4.54
CA ASP A 33 -15.73 -1.83 -3.44
C ASP A 33 -16.33 -0.59 -2.77
N ALA A 34 -15.52 0.47 -2.63
CA ALA A 34 -15.91 1.71 -1.99
C ALA A 34 -16.82 2.63 -2.84
N ARG A 35 -16.66 2.64 -4.18
CA ARG A 35 -17.21 3.71 -5.04
C ARG A 35 -17.99 3.23 -6.26
N PHE A 36 -17.91 1.95 -6.60
CA PHE A 36 -18.52 1.40 -7.81
C PHE A 36 -19.52 0.30 -7.45
N SER A 37 -20.80 0.68 -7.38
CA SER A 37 -21.88 -0.22 -6.99
C SER A 37 -22.09 -1.41 -7.94
N ASP A 38 -21.60 -1.32 -9.19
CA ASP A 38 -21.62 -2.41 -10.16
C ASP A 38 -20.37 -3.32 -10.08
N GLY A 39 -19.49 -3.09 -9.10
CA GLY A 39 -18.32 -3.91 -8.81
C GLY A 39 -17.21 -3.82 -9.86
N ARG A 40 -17.16 -2.74 -10.65
CA ARG A 40 -16.14 -2.57 -11.70
C ARG A 40 -15.84 -1.12 -12.02
N LEU A 41 -14.63 -0.87 -12.51
CA LEU A 41 -14.29 0.43 -13.10
C LEU A 41 -14.99 0.61 -14.45
N SER A 42 -15.26 1.87 -14.82
CA SER A 42 -15.65 2.18 -16.19
C SER A 42 -14.58 1.74 -17.18
N GLY A 43 -14.97 1.26 -18.35
CA GLY A 43 -14.02 0.79 -19.37
C GLY A 43 -13.03 1.89 -19.83
N LYS A 44 -13.44 3.16 -19.76
CA LYS A 44 -12.56 4.31 -20.03
C LYS A 44 -11.47 4.42 -18.95
N LEU A 45 -11.86 4.39 -17.67
CA LEU A 45 -10.92 4.48 -16.56
C LEU A 45 -9.97 3.28 -16.53
N ALA A 46 -10.48 2.06 -16.71
CA ALA A 46 -9.67 0.84 -16.74
C ALA A 46 -8.59 0.90 -17.84
N LYS A 47 -8.91 1.39 -19.04
CA LYS A 47 -7.93 1.59 -20.12
C LYS A 47 -6.88 2.65 -19.77
N THR A 48 -7.30 3.75 -19.14
CA THR A 48 -6.39 4.80 -18.68
C THR A 48 -5.41 4.27 -17.63
N ILE A 49 -5.90 3.45 -16.68
CA ILE A 49 -5.06 2.81 -15.65
C ILE A 49 -4.09 1.83 -16.29
N ALA A 50 -4.58 0.93 -17.16
CA ALA A 50 -3.73 -0.06 -17.84
C ALA A 50 -2.60 0.61 -18.64
N LYS A 51 -2.88 1.74 -19.31
CA LYS A 51 -1.86 2.52 -20.01
C LYS A 51 -0.78 3.06 -19.06
N GLN A 52 -1.18 3.62 -17.92
CA GLN A 52 -0.23 4.13 -16.92
C GLN A 52 0.66 3.01 -16.36
N VAL A 53 0.06 1.87 -16.00
CA VAL A 53 0.80 0.71 -15.48
C VAL A 53 1.82 0.20 -16.49
N VAL A 54 1.45 0.08 -17.76
CA VAL A 54 2.39 -0.35 -18.81
C VAL A 54 3.55 0.64 -18.96
N SER A 55 3.28 1.95 -18.91
CA SER A 55 4.32 2.98 -18.95
C SER A 55 5.25 2.95 -17.73
N GLU A 56 4.73 2.73 -16.51
CA GLU A 56 5.56 2.57 -15.31
C GLU A 56 6.39 1.28 -15.36
N LEU A 57 5.84 0.17 -15.84
CA LEU A 57 6.59 -1.07 -16.02
C LEU A 57 7.69 -0.95 -17.06
N GLU A 58 7.44 -0.23 -18.16
CA GLU A 58 8.48 0.06 -19.14
C GLU A 58 9.66 0.79 -18.49
N PHE A 59 9.38 1.81 -17.68
CA PHE A 59 10.40 2.50 -16.90
C PHE A 59 11.15 1.56 -15.95
N LEU A 60 10.44 0.76 -15.15
CA LEU A 60 11.08 -0.22 -14.24
C LEU A 60 11.99 -1.20 -15.00
N HIS A 61 11.53 -1.70 -16.14
CA HIS A 61 12.32 -2.62 -16.96
C HIS A 61 13.54 -1.95 -17.61
N GLN A 62 13.46 -0.67 -17.98
CA GLN A 62 14.63 0.09 -18.45
C GLN A 62 15.70 0.20 -17.35
N GLU A 63 15.26 0.34 -16.09
CA GLU A 63 16.10 0.30 -14.90
C GLU A 63 16.47 -1.12 -14.44
N LYS A 64 16.10 -2.15 -15.22
CA LYS A 64 16.36 -3.57 -14.94
C LYS A 64 15.73 -4.04 -13.63
N ILE A 65 14.59 -3.47 -13.24
CA ILE A 65 13.82 -3.86 -12.06
C ILE A 65 12.60 -4.66 -12.52
N GLY A 66 12.47 -5.89 -12.03
CA GLY A 66 11.21 -6.64 -12.07
C GLY A 66 10.43 -6.42 -10.78
N HIS A 67 9.14 -6.10 -10.87
CA HIS A 67 8.30 -5.85 -9.69
C HIS A 67 8.11 -7.10 -8.81
N GLY A 68 8.01 -8.29 -9.42
CA GLY A 68 7.88 -9.57 -8.70
C GLY A 68 6.45 -9.95 -8.34
N ASP A 69 5.62 -8.98 -7.91
CA ASP A 69 4.23 -9.25 -7.50
C ASP A 69 3.21 -8.22 -8.04
N LEU A 70 3.14 -8.07 -9.36
CA LEU A 70 2.24 -7.08 -9.96
C LEU A 70 0.80 -7.59 -10.05
N HIS A 71 -0.09 -6.95 -9.29
CA HIS A 71 -1.54 -7.17 -9.38
C HIS A 71 -2.33 -5.93 -8.95
N THR A 72 -3.66 -5.92 -9.15
CA THR A 72 -4.50 -4.72 -8.92
C THR A 72 -4.50 -4.20 -7.49
N ARG A 73 -4.23 -5.02 -6.47
CA ARG A 73 -4.05 -4.55 -5.08
C ARG A 73 -2.75 -3.76 -4.87
N ASN A 74 -1.77 -3.93 -5.77
CA ASN A 74 -0.50 -3.20 -5.77
C ASN A 74 -0.53 -2.00 -6.73
N LEU A 75 -1.74 -1.57 -7.11
CA LEU A 75 -2.00 -0.36 -7.87
C LEU A 75 -2.81 0.59 -6.99
N ALA A 76 -2.20 1.69 -6.56
CA ALA A 76 -2.82 2.67 -5.69
C ALA A 76 -3.17 3.94 -6.46
N PHE A 77 -4.37 4.50 -6.20
CA PHE A 77 -4.72 5.83 -6.71
C PHE A 77 -3.95 6.91 -5.97
N THR A 78 -3.55 7.97 -6.66
CA THR A 78 -3.05 9.15 -5.94
C THR A 78 -4.21 9.95 -5.37
N ILE A 79 -3.94 10.67 -4.28
CA ILE A 79 -4.87 11.65 -3.70
C ILE A 79 -4.56 13.00 -4.34
N LEU A 80 -5.60 13.79 -4.63
CA LEU A 80 -5.44 15.19 -4.96
C LEU A 80 -4.82 15.90 -3.76
N SER A 81 -3.88 16.82 -4.03
CA SER A 81 -3.08 17.50 -2.99
C SER A 81 -3.94 17.89 -1.77
N MET A 82 -3.44 17.48 -0.59
CA MET A 82 -3.98 17.86 0.71
C MET A 82 -3.12 18.92 1.38
N ASP A 83 -2.34 19.70 0.60
CA ASP A 83 -1.37 20.66 1.14
C ASP A 83 -2.02 21.76 2.00
N ASN A 84 -3.33 21.96 1.84
CA ASN A 84 -4.12 22.93 2.61
C ASN A 84 -4.92 22.31 3.77
N VAL A 85 -4.81 20.99 4.00
CA VAL A 85 -5.49 20.30 5.10
C VAL A 85 -4.52 20.25 6.28
N SER A 86 -4.91 20.82 7.42
CA SER A 86 -4.09 20.71 8.63
C SER A 86 -4.06 19.28 9.16
N ASP A 87 -3.01 18.89 9.88
CA ASP A 87 -2.93 17.57 10.52
C ASP A 87 -4.17 17.25 11.36
N LYS A 88 -4.70 18.26 12.07
CA LYS A 88 -5.90 18.12 12.87
C LYS A 88 -7.12 17.77 12.01
N GLU A 89 -7.35 18.52 10.94
CA GLU A 89 -8.48 18.25 10.02
C GLU A 89 -8.31 16.87 9.37
N PHE A 90 -7.09 16.51 8.96
CA PHE A 90 -6.81 15.19 8.41
C PHE A 90 -7.17 14.08 9.41
N ILE A 91 -6.68 14.15 10.65
CA ILE A 91 -7.01 13.18 11.70
C ILE A 91 -8.52 13.14 11.98
N GLU A 92 -9.19 14.28 11.98
CA GLU A 92 -10.66 14.34 12.13
C GLU A 92 -11.38 13.61 10.98
N THR A 93 -10.87 13.68 9.74
CA THR A 93 -11.46 12.94 8.61
C THR A 93 -11.29 11.42 8.71
N LEU A 94 -10.24 10.93 9.38
CA LEU A 94 -10.05 9.50 9.65
C LEU A 94 -11.02 8.98 10.72
N GLY A 95 -11.50 9.88 11.58
CA GLY A 95 -12.35 9.54 12.72
C GLY A 95 -11.57 8.93 13.89
N LYS A 96 -12.32 8.45 14.89
CA LYS A 96 -11.70 7.77 16.04
C LYS A 96 -11.23 6.37 15.63
N PRO A 97 -9.99 5.97 15.95
CA PRO A 97 -9.52 4.62 15.69
C PRO A 97 -10.43 3.57 16.33
N GLU A 98 -10.89 2.60 15.54
CA GLU A 98 -11.59 1.43 16.04
C GLU A 98 -10.54 0.40 16.47
N ILE A 99 -10.52 0.07 17.76
CA ILE A 99 -9.53 -0.85 18.34
C ILE A 99 -10.18 -2.17 18.76
N GLY A 100 -9.45 -3.27 18.56
CA GLY A 100 -9.78 -4.59 19.10
C GLY A 100 -8.66 -5.05 20.04
N HIS A 101 -8.99 -5.37 21.28
CA HIS A 101 -7.98 -5.88 22.23
C HIS A 101 -7.56 -7.31 21.86
N VAL A 102 -6.26 -7.53 21.86
CA VAL A 102 -5.69 -8.86 21.60
C VAL A 102 -5.78 -9.66 22.89
N GLN A 103 -6.36 -10.85 22.79
CA GLN A 103 -6.47 -11.78 23.91
C GLN A 103 -6.07 -13.17 23.43
N ARG A 104 -5.38 -13.92 24.29
CA ARG A 104 -5.10 -15.31 24.02
C ARG A 104 -6.35 -16.14 24.21
N SER A 105 -6.54 -17.14 23.36
CA SER A 105 -7.65 -18.10 23.45
C SER A 105 -7.63 -18.94 24.73
N ASP A 106 -6.46 -19.09 25.36
CA ASP A 106 -6.28 -19.78 26.64
C ASP A 106 -6.46 -18.88 27.88
N GLY A 107 -6.77 -17.59 27.69
CA GLY A 107 -6.98 -16.62 28.77
C GLY A 107 -5.72 -16.20 29.53
N LYS A 108 -4.53 -16.64 29.12
CA LYS A 108 -3.27 -16.23 29.75
C LYS A 108 -2.86 -14.81 29.33
N ALA A 109 -1.88 -14.26 30.04
CA ALA A 109 -1.26 -12.98 29.70
C ALA A 109 -0.56 -13.02 28.33
N LEU A 110 -0.55 -11.88 27.64
CA LEU A 110 0.18 -11.70 26.39
C LEU A 110 1.69 -11.86 26.63
N GLU A 111 2.38 -12.44 25.65
CA GLU A 111 3.83 -12.58 25.68
C GLU A 111 4.50 -11.26 25.27
N PRO A 112 5.76 -11.02 25.70
CA PRO A 112 6.52 -9.87 25.24
C PRO A 112 6.56 -9.81 23.70
N GLY A 113 6.28 -8.63 23.14
CA GLY A 113 6.26 -8.40 21.69
C GLY A 113 4.90 -8.64 21.02
N ILE A 114 3.88 -9.14 21.73
CA ILE A 114 2.51 -9.20 21.23
C ILE A 114 1.80 -7.87 21.52
N PRO A 115 1.20 -7.20 20.52
CA PRO A 115 0.50 -5.95 20.73
C PRO A 115 -0.75 -6.15 21.58
N GLU A 116 -1.03 -5.21 22.49
CA GLU A 116 -2.20 -5.25 23.38
C GLU A 116 -3.53 -5.03 22.63
N TYR A 117 -3.47 -4.37 21.48
CA TYR A 117 -4.61 -4.09 20.63
C TYR A 117 -4.20 -4.03 19.16
N ILE A 118 -5.17 -4.26 18.29
CA ILE A 118 -5.10 -4.02 16.86
C ILE A 118 -6.03 -2.87 16.49
N VAL A 119 -5.67 -2.13 15.44
CA VAL A 119 -6.48 -1.02 14.93
C VAL A 119 -7.10 -1.45 13.61
N ARG A 120 -8.41 -1.28 13.46
CA ARG A 120 -9.11 -1.55 12.20
C ARG A 120 -8.71 -0.47 11.17
N PRO A 121 -8.42 -0.84 9.90
CA PRO A 121 -8.19 0.13 8.84
C PRO A 121 -9.36 1.09 8.68
N THR A 122 -9.08 2.38 8.48
CA THR A 122 -10.11 3.40 8.26
C THR A 122 -10.63 3.31 6.83
N GLY A 123 -11.91 3.65 6.62
CA GLY A 123 -12.47 3.78 5.27
C GLY A 123 -11.88 5.00 4.54
N THR A 124 -11.70 4.88 3.23
CA THR A 124 -11.16 5.96 2.36
C THR A 124 -12.20 6.45 1.33
N HIS A 125 -13.48 6.22 1.60
CA HIS A 125 -14.59 6.52 0.68
C HIS A 125 -14.69 8.00 0.30
N SER A 126 -14.39 8.91 1.23
CA SER A 126 -14.48 10.36 1.04
C SER A 126 -13.21 11.00 0.48
N TRP A 127 -12.13 10.24 0.28
CA TRP A 127 -10.85 10.82 -0.09
C TRP A 127 -10.90 11.40 -1.52
N PRO A 128 -10.29 12.57 -1.77
CA PRO A 128 -10.32 13.20 -3.08
C PRO A 128 -9.31 12.52 -4.03
N LEU A 129 -9.70 11.41 -4.66
CA LEU A 129 -8.81 10.65 -5.53
C LEU A 129 -8.65 11.29 -6.91
N SER A 130 -7.45 11.20 -7.45
CA SER A 130 -7.18 11.50 -8.86
C SER A 130 -7.34 10.22 -9.71
N ASN A 131 -7.25 10.33 -11.04
CA ASN A 131 -7.20 9.16 -11.94
C ASN A 131 -5.77 8.68 -12.23
N ILE A 132 -4.78 9.19 -11.48
CA ILE A 132 -3.38 8.77 -11.56
C ILE A 132 -3.20 7.54 -10.68
N ILE A 133 -2.54 6.52 -11.21
CA ILE A 133 -2.17 5.30 -10.49
C ILE A 133 -0.66 5.26 -10.29
N LYS A 134 -0.23 4.69 -9.16
CA LYS A 134 1.16 4.31 -8.91
C LYS A 134 1.22 2.82 -8.59
N ILE A 135 2.25 2.15 -9.09
CA ILE A 135 2.65 0.82 -8.63
C ILE A 135 3.28 0.95 -7.24
N VAL A 136 2.88 0.08 -6.31
CA VAL A 136 3.33 0.02 -4.91
C VAL A 136 3.74 -1.41 -4.55
N ASP A 137 4.33 -1.59 -3.36
CA ASP A 137 4.77 -2.87 -2.82
C ASP A 137 5.88 -3.57 -3.65
N PHE A 138 7.09 -3.04 -3.49
CA PHE A 138 8.30 -3.58 -4.11
C PHE A 138 9.00 -4.64 -3.23
N GLY A 139 8.30 -5.24 -2.25
CA GLY A 139 8.90 -6.23 -1.34
C GLY A 139 9.46 -7.46 -2.04
N GLU A 140 8.82 -7.86 -3.15
CA GLU A 140 9.23 -9.00 -3.99
C GLU A 140 10.00 -8.58 -5.25
N SER A 141 10.43 -7.32 -5.33
CA SER A 141 11.14 -6.82 -6.50
C SER A 141 12.58 -7.31 -6.60
N PHE A 142 13.08 -7.45 -7.83
CA PHE A 142 14.41 -7.98 -8.10
C PHE A 142 15.10 -7.26 -9.26
N LEU A 143 16.43 -7.25 -9.22
CA LEU A 143 17.25 -6.76 -10.33
C LEU A 143 17.44 -7.85 -11.39
N GLN A 144 17.25 -7.49 -12.66
CA GLN A 144 17.33 -8.41 -13.80
C GLN A 144 18.75 -8.93 -14.07
N GLN A 145 19.77 -8.46 -13.34
CA GLN A 145 21.12 -9.03 -13.35
C GLN A 145 21.25 -10.31 -12.52
N THR A 146 20.23 -10.69 -11.77
CA THR A 146 20.19 -12.01 -11.13
C THR A 146 19.95 -13.05 -12.21
N SER A 147 21.01 -13.64 -12.75
CA SER A 147 20.93 -14.84 -13.58
C SER A 147 20.05 -15.85 -12.85
N LEU A 148 18.86 -16.13 -13.40
CA LEU A 148 17.96 -17.18 -12.90
C LEU A 148 18.77 -18.48 -12.80
N LYS A 149 19.17 -18.86 -11.58
CA LYS A 149 19.39 -20.27 -11.30
C LYS A 149 18.01 -20.88 -11.41
N ARG A 150 17.69 -21.42 -12.59
CA ARG A 150 16.52 -22.28 -12.80
C ARG A 150 16.60 -23.37 -11.75
N PHE A 151 15.82 -23.26 -10.69
CA PHE A 151 15.50 -24.41 -9.85
C PHE A 151 14.49 -25.24 -10.63
N THR A 152 15.01 -26.10 -11.51
CA THR A 152 14.24 -27.22 -12.03
C THR A 152 14.11 -28.22 -10.89
N HIS A 153 12.98 -28.20 -10.18
CA HIS A 153 12.56 -29.36 -9.42
C HIS A 153 12.11 -30.43 -10.43
N ARG A 154 12.89 -31.52 -10.50
CA ARG A 154 12.39 -32.83 -10.93
C ARG A 154 11.75 -33.52 -9.73
#